data_AF-A0AAN8SDN4-F1
#
_entry.id   AF-A0AAN8SDN4-F1
#
_cell.length_a   1.000
_cell.length_b   1.000
_cell.length_c   1.000
_cell.angle_alpha   90.00
_cell.angle_beta   90.00
_cell.angle_gamma   90.00
#
_symmetry.space_group_name_H-M   'P 1'
#
loop_
_entity.id
_entity.type
_entity.pdbx_description
1 polymer ?
#
loop_
_entity_poly.entity_id
_entity_poly.type
_entity_poly.pdbx_seq_one_letter_code
_entity_poly.pdbx_strand_id
1 'polypeptide(L)'
;MCDLLWSDPLEDFGNENNTEHFSHNSVRGCSYFYSYAACCDFLQNNNLLSIIRAHEAQDAGYRMYRKSQTTGFPSLITIFSAPNYLDVYNNKAAVLKYENNVMNIRQFNCSPHPYWLPNFMDVFTWSLPFVGEKVTEMLVNVLNICSDDELMSDGDDNLEEGENSVLKRCIRFRVLEEVFSLMYCKPTTQWEIVRASQYFAQCGSSSSN
;
A
#
# COMPACT_ATOMS: atom_id res chain seq x y z
N MET A 1 13.35 -23.44 9.30
CA MET A 1 12.44 -23.19 8.15
C MET A 1 12.15 -21.70 7.97
N CYS A 2 11.75 -20.98 9.03
CA CYS A 2 11.49 -19.53 8.97
C CYS A 2 12.61 -18.74 8.28
N ASP A 3 13.86 -18.94 8.69
CA ASP A 3 14.97 -18.12 8.21
C ASP A 3 15.31 -18.29 6.73
N LEU A 4 15.01 -19.45 6.14
CA LEU A 4 15.16 -19.66 4.70
C LEU A 4 14.21 -18.75 3.90
N LEU A 5 13.05 -18.41 4.46
CA LEU A 5 12.00 -17.66 3.79
C LEU A 5 12.06 -16.15 4.09
N TRP A 6 12.60 -15.77 5.25
CA TRP A 6 12.46 -14.42 5.80
C TRP A 6 13.77 -13.70 6.11
N SER A 7 14.92 -14.36 5.97
CA SER A 7 16.20 -13.67 6.16
C SER A 7 16.51 -12.75 4.99
N ASP A 8 17.24 -11.68 5.29
CA ASP A 8 17.69 -10.66 4.34
C ASP A 8 19.19 -10.39 4.52
N PRO A 9 19.91 -9.94 3.48
CA PRO A 9 21.24 -9.38 3.68
C PRO A 9 21.16 -8.07 4.48
N LEU A 10 22.23 -7.71 5.18
CA LEU A 10 22.35 -6.38 5.77
C LEU A 10 22.23 -5.27 4.71
N GLU A 11 21.76 -4.08 5.10
CA GLU A 11 21.63 -2.93 4.20
C GLU A 11 23.00 -2.52 3.63
N ASP A 12 24.01 -2.54 4.50
CA ASP A 12 25.42 -2.30 4.21
C ASP A 12 26.21 -3.58 3.86
N PHE A 13 25.54 -4.64 3.39
CA PHE A 13 26.17 -5.92 3.07
C PHE A 13 27.45 -5.78 2.24
N GLY A 14 28.55 -6.26 2.80
CA GLY A 14 29.90 -6.16 2.25
C GLY A 14 30.70 -4.94 2.71
N ASN A 15 30.12 -4.00 3.45
CA ASN A 15 30.79 -2.83 4.02
C ASN A 15 30.49 -2.70 5.53
N GLU A 16 30.19 -3.82 6.19
CA GLU A 16 29.80 -3.85 7.59
C GLU A 16 30.94 -3.39 8.51
N ASN A 17 30.59 -2.64 9.56
CA ASN A 17 31.54 -2.21 10.59
C ASN A 17 31.76 -3.27 11.68
N ASN A 18 30.82 -4.19 11.86
CA ASN A 18 30.92 -5.28 12.83
C ASN A 18 31.18 -6.62 12.13
N THR A 19 31.64 -7.62 12.89
CA THR A 19 31.89 -8.98 12.38
C THR A 19 30.78 -9.95 12.78
N GLU A 20 29.61 -9.46 13.17
CA GLU A 20 28.51 -10.35 13.54
C GLU A 20 27.96 -11.02 12.28
N HIS A 21 27.72 -12.33 12.36
CA HIS A 21 27.19 -13.09 11.23
C HIS A 21 25.70 -12.84 11.02
N PHE A 22 24.97 -12.76 12.12
CA PHE A 22 23.52 -12.64 12.12
C PHE A 22 23.08 -11.62 13.15
N SER A 23 22.19 -10.72 12.77
CA SER A 23 21.55 -9.74 13.66
C SER A 23 20.03 -9.78 13.45
N HIS A 24 19.24 -9.35 14.45
CA HIS A 24 17.79 -9.44 14.37
C HIS A 24 17.23 -8.60 13.20
N ASN A 25 16.36 -9.19 12.38
CA ASN A 25 15.75 -8.49 11.25
C ASN A 25 14.55 -7.63 11.71
N SER A 26 14.82 -6.36 11.98
CA SER A 26 13.79 -5.39 12.39
C SER A 26 12.80 -5.03 11.27
N VAL A 27 13.18 -5.17 10.00
CA VAL A 27 12.30 -4.88 8.85
C VAL A 27 11.21 -5.94 8.71
N ARG A 28 11.52 -7.20 9.00
CA ARG A 28 10.56 -8.31 8.95
C ARG A 28 9.87 -8.57 10.29
N GLY A 29 10.46 -8.13 11.40
CA GLY A 29 9.97 -8.44 12.76
C GLY A 29 10.14 -9.92 13.14
N CYS A 30 10.86 -10.69 12.33
CA CYS A 30 11.21 -12.09 12.56
C CYS A 30 12.48 -12.42 11.75
N SER A 31 13.11 -13.56 12.04
CA SER A 31 14.36 -13.96 11.39
C SER A 31 15.51 -12.96 11.59
N TYR A 32 16.53 -13.04 10.73
CA TYR A 32 17.81 -12.37 10.89
C TYR A 32 18.26 -11.70 9.60
N PHE A 33 18.99 -10.60 9.75
CA PHE A 33 19.90 -10.13 8.73
C PHE A 33 21.16 -10.99 8.75
N TYR A 34 21.70 -11.33 7.59
CA TYR A 34 22.99 -12.01 7.47
C TYR A 34 24.03 -11.11 6.79
N SER A 35 25.26 -11.15 7.32
CA SER A 35 26.37 -10.34 6.80
C SER A 35 27.11 -11.01 5.65
N TYR A 36 27.96 -10.24 4.98
CA TYR A 36 28.86 -10.72 3.95
C TYR A 36 29.80 -11.81 4.47
N ALA A 37 30.30 -11.68 5.71
CA ALA A 37 31.12 -12.70 6.36
C ALA A 37 30.35 -14.02 6.51
N ALA A 38 29.12 -13.98 7.03
CA ALA A 38 28.26 -15.16 7.15
C ALA A 38 28.00 -15.84 5.80
N CYS A 39 27.75 -15.03 4.76
CA CYS A 39 27.57 -15.53 3.39
C CYS A 39 28.84 -16.21 2.87
N CYS A 40 30.01 -15.61 3.04
CA CYS A 40 31.27 -16.18 2.59
C CYS A 40 31.61 -17.49 3.29
N ASP A 41 31.44 -17.55 4.61
CA ASP A 41 31.69 -18.75 5.40
C ASP A 41 30.77 -19.90 4.96
N PHE A 42 29.48 -19.61 4.74
CA PHE A 42 28.53 -20.59 4.23
C PHE A 42 28.96 -21.12 2.85
N LEU A 43 29.34 -20.24 1.94
CA LEU A 43 29.78 -20.63 0.58
C LEU A 43 31.02 -21.52 0.61
N GLN A 44 32.02 -21.15 1.42
CA GLN A 44 33.27 -21.93 1.54
C GLN A 44 33.03 -23.31 2.16
N ASN A 45 32.28 -23.36 3.26
CA ASN A 45 31.99 -24.61 3.96
C ASN A 45 31.20 -25.62 3.11
N ASN A 46 30.43 -25.13 2.15
CA ASN A 46 29.59 -25.97 1.28
C ASN A 46 30.12 -26.09 -0.16
N ASN A 47 31.30 -25.54 -0.46
CA ASN A 47 31.88 -25.51 -1.81
C ASN A 47 30.91 -24.95 -2.87
N LEU A 48 30.27 -23.82 -2.55
CA LEU A 48 29.32 -23.11 -3.41
C LEU A 48 29.92 -21.81 -3.95
N LEU A 49 29.44 -21.37 -5.11
CA LEU A 49 29.94 -20.15 -5.77
C LEU A 49 29.23 -18.87 -5.29
N SER A 50 27.91 -18.94 -5.09
CA SER A 50 27.05 -17.78 -4.81
C SER A 50 25.71 -18.24 -4.22
N ILE A 51 25.05 -17.35 -3.48
CA ILE A 51 23.65 -17.49 -3.06
C ILE A 51 22.79 -16.68 -4.03
N ILE A 52 21.77 -17.31 -4.62
CA ILE A 52 20.76 -16.65 -5.44
C ILE A 52 19.44 -16.65 -4.67
N ARG A 53 18.85 -15.48 -4.49
CA ARG A 53 17.63 -15.27 -3.70
C ARG A 53 16.64 -14.30 -4.38
N ALA A 54 15.46 -14.14 -3.78
CA ALA A 54 14.43 -13.18 -4.21
C ALA A 54 13.99 -12.26 -3.04
N HIS A 55 12.70 -12.11 -2.77
CA HIS A 55 12.10 -11.46 -1.57
C HIS A 55 12.18 -9.93 -1.47
N GLU A 56 13.30 -9.30 -1.82
CA GLU A 56 13.45 -7.84 -1.75
C GLU A 56 13.30 -7.19 -3.13
N ALA A 57 12.39 -6.21 -3.24
CA ALA A 57 12.19 -5.45 -4.47
C ALA A 57 13.46 -4.69 -4.89
N GLN A 58 13.75 -4.69 -6.18
CA GLN A 58 14.92 -4.01 -6.76
C GLN A 58 14.47 -3.13 -7.92
N ASP A 59 14.98 -1.89 -7.99
CA ASP A 59 14.64 -0.95 -9.07
C ASP A 59 15.01 -1.51 -10.47
N ALA A 60 16.20 -2.11 -10.59
CA ALA A 60 16.64 -2.79 -11.80
C ALA A 60 16.06 -4.21 -11.98
N GLY A 61 15.26 -4.71 -11.04
CA GLY A 61 14.81 -6.10 -11.00
C GLY A 61 15.88 -7.10 -10.56
N TYR A 62 17.09 -6.64 -10.25
CA TYR A 62 18.15 -7.45 -9.65
C TYR A 62 19.15 -6.60 -8.87
N ARG A 63 19.92 -7.25 -7.99
CA ARG A 63 21.09 -6.67 -7.31
C ARG A 63 22.19 -7.71 -7.20
N MET A 64 23.38 -7.37 -7.68
CA MET A 64 24.60 -8.14 -7.42
C MET A 64 25.33 -7.52 -6.24
N TYR A 65 25.63 -8.32 -5.22
CA TYR A 65 26.30 -7.86 -4.01
C TYR A 65 27.83 -7.99 -4.15
N ARG A 66 28.54 -7.65 -3.07
CA ARG A 66 30.01 -7.73 -3.01
C ARG A 66 30.53 -9.08 -3.50
N LYS A 67 31.59 -9.05 -4.30
CA LYS A 67 32.23 -10.25 -4.84
C LYS A 67 32.99 -10.98 -3.74
N SER A 68 32.90 -12.31 -3.73
CA SER A 68 33.76 -13.17 -2.93
C SER A 68 35.22 -12.94 -3.31
N GLN A 69 36.08 -12.78 -2.31
CA GLN A 69 37.51 -12.56 -2.53
C GLN A 69 38.19 -13.77 -3.20
N THR A 70 37.68 -14.97 -2.93
CA THR A 70 38.26 -16.23 -3.43
C THR A 70 37.93 -16.46 -4.91
N THR A 71 36.70 -16.18 -5.33
CA THR A 71 36.21 -16.52 -6.68
C THR A 71 36.09 -15.32 -7.62
N GLY A 72 36.08 -14.09 -7.09
CA GLY A 72 35.80 -12.87 -7.86
C GLY A 72 34.35 -12.78 -8.36
N PHE A 73 33.48 -13.71 -7.96
CA PHE A 73 32.08 -13.78 -8.34
C PHE A 73 31.20 -13.15 -7.24
N PRO A 74 30.07 -12.49 -7.56
CA PRO A 74 29.13 -11.97 -6.55
C PRO A 74 28.76 -13.05 -5.52
N SER A 75 28.98 -12.79 -4.23
CA SER A 75 28.66 -13.79 -3.18
C SER A 75 27.15 -13.98 -3.01
N LEU A 76 26.38 -12.92 -3.26
CA LEU A 76 24.92 -12.90 -3.19
C LEU A 76 24.34 -12.20 -4.43
N ILE A 77 23.20 -12.72 -4.91
CA ILE A 77 22.41 -12.12 -5.98
C ILE A 77 20.93 -12.12 -5.56
N THR A 78 20.30 -10.95 -5.63
CA THR A 78 18.85 -10.81 -5.49
C THR A 78 18.23 -10.66 -6.88
N ILE A 79 17.21 -11.47 -7.19
CA ILE A 79 16.40 -11.39 -8.42
C ILE A 79 14.96 -11.06 -8.04
N PHE A 80 14.38 -10.09 -8.74
CA PHE A 80 13.00 -9.64 -8.53
C PHE A 80 12.25 -9.55 -9.86
N SER A 81 11.18 -10.34 -9.99
CA SER A 81 10.51 -10.58 -11.27
C SER A 81 9.11 -9.93 -11.40
N ALA A 82 8.75 -9.02 -10.49
CA ALA A 82 7.48 -8.27 -10.55
C ALA A 82 7.74 -6.80 -10.98
N PRO A 83 7.52 -6.43 -12.25
CA PRO A 83 7.76 -5.07 -12.72
C PRO A 83 6.63 -4.14 -12.27
N ASN A 84 6.93 -2.86 -12.05
CA ASN A 84 5.99 -1.88 -11.50
C ASN A 84 5.26 -2.41 -10.26
N TYR A 85 6.02 -2.89 -9.27
CA TYR A 85 5.48 -3.53 -8.10
C TYR A 85 4.43 -2.64 -7.41
N LEU A 86 3.28 -3.23 -7.05
CA LEU A 86 2.13 -2.57 -6.45
C LEU A 86 1.60 -1.36 -7.24
N ASP A 87 1.84 -1.33 -8.55
CA ASP A 87 1.45 -0.25 -9.47
C ASP A 87 2.02 1.14 -9.15
N VAL A 88 3.02 1.22 -8.26
CA VAL A 88 3.60 2.49 -7.78
C VAL A 88 5.12 2.54 -7.84
N TYR A 89 5.83 1.41 -7.76
CA TYR A 89 7.29 1.41 -7.66
C TYR A 89 7.99 1.80 -8.95
N ASN A 90 7.34 1.60 -10.10
CA ASN A 90 7.91 1.83 -11.44
C ASN A 90 9.25 1.10 -11.69
N ASN A 91 9.54 0.04 -10.92
CA ASN A 91 10.75 -0.75 -11.07
C ASN A 91 10.70 -1.64 -12.32
N LYS A 92 11.87 -1.97 -12.86
CA LYS A 92 12.04 -3.09 -13.79
C LYS A 92 11.95 -4.42 -13.04
N ALA A 93 11.64 -5.47 -13.78
CA ALA A 93 11.81 -6.85 -13.33
C ALA A 93 12.96 -7.51 -14.08
N ALA A 94 13.48 -8.60 -13.53
CA ALA A 94 14.48 -9.41 -14.21
C ALA A 94 14.28 -10.91 -14.01
N VAL A 95 14.86 -11.69 -14.92
CA VAL A 95 15.10 -13.13 -14.79
C VAL A 95 16.58 -13.44 -15.01
N LEU A 96 17.09 -14.46 -14.31
CA LEU A 96 18.45 -14.95 -14.46
C LEU A 96 18.44 -16.19 -15.36
N LYS A 97 19.12 -16.10 -16.51
CA LYS A 97 19.34 -17.22 -17.43
C LYS A 97 20.78 -17.71 -17.28
N TYR A 98 20.95 -18.94 -16.81
CA TYR A 98 22.25 -19.59 -16.74
C TYR A 98 22.35 -20.65 -17.83
N GLU A 99 23.24 -20.42 -18.80
CA GLU A 99 23.41 -21.29 -19.97
C GLU A 99 24.86 -21.20 -20.44
N ASN A 100 25.47 -22.33 -20.82
CA ASN A 100 26.86 -22.40 -21.30
C ASN A 100 27.88 -21.74 -20.36
N ASN A 101 27.73 -21.95 -19.04
CA ASN A 101 28.54 -21.32 -17.99
C ASN A 101 28.48 -19.79 -17.95
N VAL A 102 27.54 -19.16 -18.65
CA VAL A 102 27.31 -17.72 -18.64
C VAL A 102 26.01 -17.41 -17.90
N MET A 103 26.10 -16.50 -16.93
CA MET A 103 24.94 -15.95 -16.24
C MET A 103 24.52 -14.65 -16.93
N ASN A 104 23.32 -14.65 -17.52
CA ASN A 104 22.75 -13.49 -18.20
C ASN A 104 21.48 -13.04 -17.49
N ILE A 105 21.42 -11.75 -17.15
CA ILE A 105 20.23 -11.14 -16.55
C ILE A 105 19.42 -10.48 -17.65
N ARG A 106 18.16 -10.92 -17.83
CA ARG A 106 17.23 -10.31 -18.78
C ARG A 106 16.20 -9.49 -18.02
N GLN A 107 16.20 -8.19 -18.27
CA GLN A 107 15.22 -7.27 -17.69
C GLN A 107 13.98 -7.12 -18.57
N PHE A 108 12.85 -6.80 -17.96
CA PHE A 108 11.60 -6.50 -18.64
C PHE A 108 10.78 -5.47 -17.84
N ASN A 109 9.90 -4.75 -18.54
CA ASN A 109 9.02 -3.73 -17.96
C ASN A 109 7.62 -4.30 -17.69
N CYS A 110 6.75 -3.50 -17.06
CA CYS A 110 5.37 -3.89 -16.82
C CYS A 110 4.55 -3.95 -18.12
N SER A 111 3.41 -4.63 -18.03
CA SER A 111 2.39 -4.69 -19.09
C SER A 111 1.05 -4.24 -18.51
N PRO A 112 0.14 -3.66 -19.32
CA PRO A 112 -1.19 -3.30 -18.85
C PRO A 112 -1.92 -4.53 -18.30
N HIS A 113 -2.65 -4.36 -17.19
CA HIS A 113 -3.54 -5.38 -16.62
C HIS A 113 -4.92 -4.78 -16.31
N PRO A 114 -5.97 -5.61 -16.23
CA PRO A 114 -7.30 -5.14 -15.83
C PRO A 114 -7.28 -4.46 -14.46
N TYR A 115 -8.08 -3.41 -14.33
CA TYR A 115 -8.26 -2.70 -13.08
C TYR A 115 -9.22 -3.48 -12.16
N TRP A 116 -8.89 -3.53 -10.88
CA TRP A 116 -9.73 -4.08 -9.82
C TRP A 116 -9.85 -3.09 -8.68
N LEU A 117 -11.05 -2.98 -8.11
CA LEU A 117 -11.23 -2.26 -6.86
C LEU A 117 -10.49 -3.01 -5.72
N PRO A 118 -9.99 -2.28 -4.70
CA PRO A 118 -9.33 -2.91 -3.56
C PRO A 118 -10.19 -4.00 -2.92
N ASN A 119 -9.55 -5.10 -2.53
CA ASN A 119 -10.22 -6.29 -1.96
C ASN A 119 -11.34 -6.87 -2.85
N PHE A 120 -11.27 -6.67 -4.17
CA PHE A 120 -12.28 -7.13 -5.13
C PHE A 120 -13.70 -6.65 -4.81
N MET A 121 -13.81 -5.45 -4.22
CA MET A 121 -15.10 -4.85 -3.87
C MET A 121 -15.94 -4.63 -5.13
N ASP A 122 -17.23 -4.94 -5.06
CA ASP A 122 -18.15 -4.62 -6.14
C ASP A 122 -18.47 -3.12 -6.18
N VAL A 123 -18.91 -2.65 -7.34
CA VAL A 123 -19.15 -1.22 -7.57
C VAL A 123 -20.27 -0.66 -6.69
N PHE A 124 -21.23 -1.47 -6.26
CA PHE A 124 -22.32 -1.01 -5.39
C PHE A 124 -21.81 -0.81 -3.96
N THR A 125 -21.12 -1.81 -3.39
CA THR A 125 -20.49 -1.69 -2.06
C THR A 125 -19.53 -0.50 -2.02
N TRP A 126 -18.81 -0.26 -3.12
CA TRP A 126 -17.92 0.89 -3.25
C TRP A 126 -18.67 2.22 -3.34
N SER A 127 -19.68 2.35 -4.21
CA SER A 127 -20.29 3.66 -4.48
C SER A 127 -21.41 4.06 -3.51
N LEU A 128 -22.14 3.11 -2.93
CA LEU A 128 -23.33 3.39 -2.12
C LEU A 128 -23.08 4.35 -0.94
N PRO A 129 -21.97 4.24 -0.18
CA PRO A 129 -21.69 5.20 0.89
C PRO A 129 -21.54 6.63 0.36
N PHE A 130 -20.87 6.81 -0.78
CA PHE A 130 -20.68 8.12 -1.39
C PHE A 130 -21.99 8.69 -1.94
N VAL A 131 -22.81 7.85 -2.59
CA VAL A 131 -24.13 8.26 -3.07
C VAL A 131 -25.02 8.73 -1.91
N GLY A 132 -25.06 7.96 -0.81
CA GLY A 132 -25.81 8.32 0.39
C GLY A 132 -25.34 9.66 0.98
N GLU A 133 -24.03 9.87 1.08
CA GLU A 133 -23.45 11.14 1.54
C GLU A 133 -23.91 12.32 0.67
N LYS A 134 -23.78 12.20 -0.66
CA LYS A 134 -24.05 13.33 -1.57
C LYS A 134 -25.53 13.64 -1.75
N VAL A 135 -26.39 12.63 -1.73
CA VAL A 135 -27.84 12.86 -1.73
C VAL A 135 -28.26 13.55 -0.42
N THR A 136 -27.71 13.11 0.71
CA THR A 136 -27.99 13.75 2.01
C THR A 136 -27.49 15.19 2.06
N GLU A 137 -26.27 15.45 1.59
CA GLU A 137 -25.69 16.79 1.49
C GLU A 137 -26.55 17.72 0.63
N MET A 138 -27.01 17.24 -0.53
CA MET A 138 -27.92 17.98 -1.41
C MET A 138 -29.23 18.33 -0.70
N LEU A 139 -29.85 17.34 -0.04
CA LEU A 139 -31.13 17.55 0.67
C LEU A 139 -30.98 18.54 1.82
N VAL A 140 -29.90 18.46 2.59
CA VAL A 140 -29.60 19.43 3.65
C VAL A 140 -29.45 20.83 3.08
N ASN A 141 -28.73 21.00 1.96
CA ASN A 141 -28.57 22.30 1.31
C ASN A 141 -29.90 22.86 0.78
N VAL A 142 -30.77 22.02 0.23
CA VAL A 142 -32.12 22.42 -0.20
C VAL A 142 -32.97 22.86 0.99
N LEU A 143 -32.96 22.07 2.07
CA LEU A 143 -33.74 22.40 3.28
C LEU A 143 -33.22 23.67 3.98
N ASN A 144 -31.93 23.97 3.87
CA ASN A 144 -31.35 25.20 4.40
C ASN A 144 -31.68 26.46 3.57
N ILE A 145 -32.27 26.33 2.38
CA ILE A 145 -32.76 27.49 1.60
C ILE A 145 -34.07 28.02 2.20
N CYS A 146 -34.88 27.16 2.81
CA CYS A 146 -36.10 27.59 3.50
C CYS A 146 -35.72 28.33 4.79
N SER A 147 -35.93 29.64 4.79
CA SER A 147 -35.74 30.50 5.97
C SER A 147 -36.77 30.16 7.04
N ASP A 148 -36.43 30.33 8.32
CA ASP A 148 -37.40 30.19 9.43
C ASP A 148 -38.67 31.03 9.20
N ASP A 149 -38.56 32.14 8.48
CA ASP A 149 -39.67 33.05 8.15
C ASP A 149 -40.73 32.46 7.18
N GLU A 150 -40.34 31.63 6.19
CA GLU A 150 -41.29 30.93 5.30
C GLU A 150 -41.99 29.76 6.00
N LEU A 151 -41.45 29.33 7.14
CA LEU A 151 -42.01 28.26 7.97
C LEU A 151 -42.98 28.78 9.04
N MET A 152 -43.00 30.09 9.26
CA MET A 152 -43.84 30.78 10.25
C MET A 152 -44.97 31.59 9.60
N SER A 153 -45.07 31.65 8.27
CA SER A 153 -46.00 32.55 7.57
C SER A 153 -47.28 31.91 7.01
N ASP A 154 -47.56 30.63 7.27
CA ASP A 154 -48.93 30.12 7.13
C ASP A 154 -49.62 30.21 8.50
N GLY A 155 -50.52 31.18 8.60
CA GLY A 155 -51.01 31.74 9.85
C GLY A 155 -51.93 30.84 10.68
N ASP A 156 -51.93 31.18 11.97
CA ASP A 156 -53.05 31.07 12.91
C ASP A 156 -53.79 29.73 12.94
N ASP A 157 -53.18 28.72 13.57
CA ASP A 157 -53.92 27.79 14.41
C ASP A 157 -53.00 27.28 15.53
N ASN A 158 -53.16 27.92 16.70
CA ASN A 158 -52.65 27.46 17.97
C ASN A 158 -53.15 26.02 18.22
N LEU A 159 -52.30 25.00 18.02
CA LEU A 159 -52.26 23.71 18.73
C LEU A 159 -51.23 22.69 18.16
N GLU A 160 -50.56 22.95 17.03
CA GLU A 160 -49.60 22.00 16.40
C GLU A 160 -48.12 22.46 16.41
N GLU A 161 -47.77 23.52 17.14
CA GLU A 161 -46.40 24.12 17.16
C GLU A 161 -45.31 23.19 17.73
N GLY A 162 -45.69 22.22 18.57
CA GLY A 162 -44.75 21.28 19.19
C GLY A 162 -44.28 20.17 18.25
N GLU A 163 -45.11 19.72 17.31
CA GLU A 163 -44.83 18.51 16.53
C GLU A 163 -43.97 18.78 15.31
N ASN A 164 -44.15 19.91 14.61
CA ASN A 164 -43.37 20.23 13.41
C ASN A 164 -41.91 20.66 13.71
N SER A 165 -41.69 21.35 14.84
CA SER A 165 -40.34 21.68 15.31
C SER A 165 -39.60 20.44 15.82
N VAL A 166 -40.32 19.53 16.49
CA VAL A 166 -39.80 18.22 16.91
C VAL A 166 -39.55 17.31 15.71
N LEU A 167 -40.44 17.27 14.71
CA LEU A 167 -40.29 16.46 13.50
C LEU A 167 -39.08 16.90 12.67
N LYS A 168 -38.85 18.22 12.51
CA LYS A 168 -37.64 18.76 11.87
C LYS A 168 -36.38 18.43 12.65
N ARG A 169 -36.41 18.58 13.98
CA ARG A 169 -35.30 18.22 14.86
C ARG A 169 -35.04 16.71 14.81
N CYS A 170 -36.08 15.89 14.75
CA CYS A 170 -36.02 14.44 14.61
C CYS A 170 -35.51 14.01 13.24
N ILE A 171 -35.95 14.61 12.13
CA ILE A 171 -35.41 14.31 10.79
C ILE A 171 -33.93 14.69 10.76
N ARG A 172 -33.56 15.87 11.26
CA ARG A 172 -32.16 16.29 11.36
C ARG A 172 -31.33 15.38 12.26
N PHE A 173 -31.84 14.97 13.43
CA PHE A 173 -31.15 14.03 14.33
C PHE A 173 -31.06 12.62 13.74
N ARG A 174 -32.09 12.15 13.04
CA ARG A 174 -32.20 10.78 12.52
C ARG A 174 -31.39 10.61 11.23
N VAL A 175 -31.37 11.63 10.38
CA VAL A 175 -30.43 11.72 9.25
C VAL A 175 -28.99 11.81 9.77
N LEU A 176 -28.72 12.62 10.80
CA LEU A 176 -27.41 12.68 11.42
C LEU A 176 -27.02 11.34 12.08
N GLU A 177 -27.92 10.65 12.78
CA GLU A 177 -27.67 9.32 13.37
C GLU A 177 -27.48 8.24 12.31
N GLU A 178 -28.21 8.24 11.20
CA GLU A 178 -28.00 7.27 10.11
C GLU A 178 -26.67 7.54 9.40
N VAL A 179 -26.32 8.80 9.17
CA VAL A 179 -25.00 9.18 8.64
C VAL A 179 -23.89 8.80 9.62
N PHE A 180 -24.08 9.04 10.93
CA PHE A 180 -23.13 8.65 11.97
C PHE A 180 -23.03 7.13 12.07
N SER A 181 -24.14 6.39 11.99
CA SER A 181 -24.16 4.93 12.03
C SER A 181 -23.48 4.33 10.79
N LEU A 182 -23.72 4.87 9.60
CA LEU A 182 -23.04 4.45 8.37
C LEU A 182 -21.55 4.82 8.35
N MET A 183 -21.17 5.90 9.04
CA MET A 183 -19.76 6.31 9.20
C MET A 183 -19.02 5.52 10.29
N TYR A 184 -19.66 5.24 11.43
CA TYR A 184 -19.05 4.61 12.62
C TYR A 184 -19.26 3.09 12.71
N CYS A 185 -20.14 2.51 11.89
CA CYS A 185 -20.21 1.07 11.67
C CYS A 185 -19.23 0.61 10.56
N LYS A 186 -18.23 1.44 10.22
CA LYS A 186 -17.05 0.99 9.48
C LYS A 186 -15.95 0.63 10.48
N PRO A 187 -15.43 -0.62 10.48
CA PRO A 187 -14.14 -0.88 11.07
C PRO A 187 -13.15 0.03 10.35
N THR A 188 -12.41 0.81 11.12
CA THR A 188 -11.37 1.76 10.70
C THR A 188 -10.47 1.18 9.61
N THR A 189 -10.81 1.24 8.33
CA THR A 189 -9.95 0.74 7.26
C THR A 189 -10.39 1.22 5.87
N GLN A 190 -9.40 1.62 5.07
CA GLN A 190 -9.38 1.72 3.60
C GLN A 190 -9.83 3.00 2.89
N TRP A 191 -10.83 3.76 3.38
CA TRP A 191 -11.33 4.93 2.63
C TRP A 191 -10.36 6.13 2.57
N GLU A 192 -9.68 6.43 3.68
CA GLU A 192 -8.69 7.53 3.72
C GLU A 192 -7.40 7.18 2.97
N ILE A 193 -7.03 5.89 2.92
CA ILE A 193 -5.83 5.42 2.23
C ILE A 193 -5.99 5.54 0.71
N VAL A 194 -7.15 5.17 0.15
CA VAL A 194 -7.38 5.28 -1.31
C VAL A 194 -7.42 6.74 -1.76
N ARG A 195 -8.03 7.64 -0.97
CA ARG A 195 -8.06 9.08 -1.28
C ARG A 195 -6.64 9.69 -1.17
N ALA A 196 -5.83 9.27 -0.21
CA ALA A 196 -4.43 9.70 -0.09
C ALA A 196 -3.56 9.19 -1.25
N SER A 197 -3.71 7.93 -1.68
CA SER A 197 -2.93 7.36 -2.79
C SER A 197 -3.24 8.03 -4.13
N GLN A 198 -4.49 8.43 -4.40
CA GLN A 198 -4.85 9.13 -5.63
C GLN A 198 -4.42 10.61 -5.64
N TYR A 199 -4.44 11.29 -4.48
CA TYR A 199 -3.95 12.67 -4.37
C TYR A 199 -2.43 12.77 -4.50
N PHE A 200 -1.67 11.82 -3.95
CA PHE A 200 -0.20 11.80 -4.08
C PHE A 200 0.26 11.50 -5.52
N ALA A 201 -0.50 10.70 -6.28
CA ALA A 201 -0.20 10.43 -7.69
C ALA A 201 -0.37 11.66 -8.60
N GLN A 202 -1.23 12.63 -8.24
CA GLN A 202 -1.45 13.86 -9.02
C GLN A 202 -0.53 15.01 -8.62
N CYS A 203 -0.08 15.08 -7.37
CA CYS A 203 0.85 16.14 -6.92
C CYS A 203 2.33 15.88 -7.27
N GLY A 204 2.72 14.63 -7.59
CA GLY A 204 4.11 14.29 -7.96
C GLY A 204 4.53 14.69 -9.38
N SER A 205 3.58 15.04 -10.25
CA SER A 205 3.81 15.37 -11.67
C SER A 205 3.88 16.87 -11.99
N SER A 206 3.83 17.74 -10.97
CA SER A 206 3.69 19.20 -11.16
C SER A 206 4.91 20.03 -10.73
N SER A 207 6.04 19.39 -10.44
CA SER A 207 7.24 20.09 -9.92
C SER A 207 8.51 19.66 -10.65
N SER A 208 8.56 19.87 -11.97
CA SER A 208 9.79 19.85 -12.78
C SER A 208 9.53 20.50 -14.13
N ASN A 209 9.57 21.83 -14.17
CA ASN A 209 9.96 22.66 -15.31
C ASN A 209 10.31 24.06 -14.81
#